data_AF-A0A5R8VGV0-F1
#
_entry.id   AF-A0A5R8VGV0-F1
#
_cell.length_a   1.000
_cell.length_b   1.000
_cell.length_c   1.000
_cell.angle_alpha   90.00
_cell.angle_beta   90.00
_cell.angle_gamma   90.00
#
_symmetry.space_group_name_H-M   'P 1'
#
loop_
_entity.id
_entity.type
_entity.pdbx_description
1 polymer ?
#
loop_
_entity_poly.entity_id
_entity_poly.type
_entity_poly.pdbx_seq_one_letter_code
_entity_poly.pdbx_strand_id
1 'polypeptide(L)'
;MKRYNSPPNWPTPPPGWQPPPGWRPDPEWGPPPPGHEFWIEDSDVFGPSNQRGKAIAITALTVGGIALLLCWVPVVNNLVFVLGLAAVVLALVASVVTIGAQSSFRGMAIAAVAVSILSVVGVLASQAYYQSIISDAFGVSKDEMGQRPSAITSESGPPAGEASPSANPSEPDAGTANRPFPLGTTASMGPDYEVTVVAVKLDATAEVLAVNRFNGPPEGQYVLVQLQVRYVGVGEGNPWIDLSPTFVGSDARQYDAHECNAVLAQAAMEVPTLENGGKATYQVCMDVPVGATDGARIFVERRLSFSDKARAYWALS
;
A
#
# COMPACT_ATOMS: atom_id res chain seq x y z
N MET A 1 35.93 -4.72 40.55
CA MET A 1 36.88 -4.98 41.68
C MET A 1 38.27 -4.50 41.25
N LYS A 2 39.15 -4.02 42.15
CA LYS A 2 40.50 -3.57 41.72
C LYS A 2 41.43 -4.77 41.53
N ARG A 3 42.12 -4.84 40.39
CA ARG A 3 43.09 -5.89 40.07
C ARG A 3 44.49 -5.30 39.96
N TYR A 4 45.47 -6.04 40.47
CA TYR A 4 46.87 -5.69 40.34
C TYR A 4 47.31 -5.80 38.86
N ASN A 5 47.95 -4.75 38.36
CA ASN A 5 48.47 -4.66 36.99
C ASN A 5 50.00 -4.61 37.01
N SER A 6 50.65 -5.75 36.73
CA SER A 6 52.11 -5.85 36.71
C SER A 6 52.69 -5.04 35.53
N PRO A 7 53.73 -4.21 35.73
CA PRO A 7 54.43 -3.52 34.65
C PRO A 7 54.92 -4.50 33.56
N PRO A 8 54.98 -4.08 32.28
CA PRO A 8 55.42 -4.95 31.19
C PRO A 8 56.84 -5.51 31.35
N ASN A 9 57.70 -4.80 32.08
CA ASN A 9 59.08 -5.19 32.38
C ASN A 9 59.23 -6.07 33.63
N TRP A 10 58.13 -6.39 34.31
CA TRP A 10 58.12 -7.22 35.52
C TRP A 10 57.53 -8.60 35.23
N PRO A 11 57.83 -9.62 36.04
CA PRO A 11 57.19 -10.92 35.89
C PRO A 11 55.66 -10.82 36.08
N THR A 12 54.93 -11.59 35.27
CA THR A 12 53.46 -11.66 35.34
C THR A 12 53.05 -12.61 36.48
N PRO A 13 52.34 -12.12 37.52
CA PRO A 13 51.92 -12.97 38.62
C PRO A 13 50.73 -13.87 38.23
N PRO A 14 50.45 -14.94 39.00
CA PRO A 14 49.29 -15.82 38.78
C PRO A 14 47.95 -15.07 38.85
N PRO A 15 46.87 -15.60 38.23
CA PRO A 15 45.54 -14.98 38.31
C PRO A 15 45.07 -14.75 39.74
N GLY A 16 44.62 -13.54 40.06
CA GLY A 16 44.10 -13.17 41.39
C GLY A 16 45.16 -12.86 42.44
N TRP A 17 46.45 -12.89 42.08
CA TRP A 17 47.53 -12.49 42.98
C TRP A 17 47.46 -11.01 43.36
N GLN A 18 47.75 -10.72 44.63
CA GLN A 18 47.86 -9.35 45.17
C GLN A 18 49.12 -9.26 46.04
N PRO A 19 49.83 -8.12 46.03
CA PRO A 19 51.01 -7.93 46.86
C PRO A 19 50.63 -8.02 48.35
N PRO A 20 51.31 -8.86 49.14
CA PRO A 20 51.09 -8.90 50.59
C PRO A 20 51.51 -7.57 51.25
N PRO A 21 51.03 -7.28 52.47
CA PRO A 21 51.44 -6.08 53.20
C PRO A 21 52.96 -5.98 53.33
N GLY A 22 53.54 -4.84 52.91
CA GLY A 22 54.98 -4.59 52.97
C GLY A 22 55.80 -5.13 51.79
N TRP A 23 55.15 -5.72 50.78
CA TRP A 23 55.82 -6.18 49.56
C TRP A 23 56.49 -5.01 48.81
N ARG A 24 57.68 -5.27 48.25
CA ARG A 24 58.42 -4.35 47.37
C ARG A 24 58.91 -5.11 46.15
N PRO A 25 58.98 -4.45 44.97
CA PRO A 25 59.51 -5.09 43.78
C PRO A 25 61.01 -5.37 43.92
N ASP A 26 61.47 -6.42 43.24
CA ASP A 26 62.88 -6.71 43.14
C ASP A 26 63.60 -5.59 42.36
N PRO A 27 64.71 -5.02 42.89
CA PRO A 27 65.49 -4.02 42.17
C PRO A 27 65.94 -4.45 40.76
N GLU A 28 66.10 -5.74 40.51
CA GLU A 28 66.54 -6.27 39.20
C GLU A 28 65.49 -6.10 38.09
N TRP A 29 64.20 -5.91 38.42
CA TRP A 29 63.14 -5.76 37.42
C TRP A 29 63.09 -4.36 36.79
N GLY A 30 63.87 -3.42 37.32
CA GLY A 30 63.91 -2.03 36.87
C GLY A 30 62.65 -1.23 37.24
N PRO A 31 62.67 0.10 37.03
CA PRO A 31 61.56 0.97 37.40
C PRO A 31 60.33 0.67 36.52
N PRO A 32 59.11 0.91 37.04
CA PRO A 32 57.92 0.87 36.20
C PRO A 32 57.98 2.02 35.16
N PRO A 33 57.35 1.86 33.99
CA PRO A 33 57.22 2.93 33.01
C PRO A 33 56.57 4.18 33.61
N PRO A 34 56.92 5.40 33.16
CA PRO A 34 56.30 6.63 33.64
C PRO A 34 54.77 6.59 33.46
N GLY A 35 54.03 6.83 34.54
CA GLY A 35 52.56 6.82 34.52
C GLY A 35 51.90 5.44 34.65
N HIS A 36 52.65 4.38 34.98
CA HIS A 36 52.08 3.04 35.16
C HIS A 36 51.15 2.96 36.37
N GLU A 37 49.90 2.56 36.15
CA GLU A 37 48.93 2.28 37.21
C GLU A 37 49.02 0.82 37.65
N PHE A 38 49.34 0.61 38.93
CA PHE A 38 49.41 -0.72 39.55
C PHE A 38 48.04 -1.32 39.90
N TRP A 39 46.99 -0.50 39.92
CA TRP A 39 45.65 -0.91 40.33
C TRP A 39 44.64 -0.42 39.30
N ILE A 40 44.20 -1.32 38.45
CA ILE A 40 43.15 -1.04 37.46
C ILE A 40 41.84 -1.56 38.02
N GLU A 41 40.76 -0.79 37.85
CA GLU A 41 39.42 -1.29 38.13
C GLU A 41 39.06 -2.32 37.05
N ASP A 42 38.78 -3.57 37.45
CA ASP A 42 37.92 -4.44 36.66
C ASP A 42 36.55 -3.77 36.64
N SER A 43 36.41 -2.79 35.75
CA SER A 43 35.15 -2.42 35.14
C SER A 43 34.68 -3.69 34.46
N ASP A 44 33.46 -4.13 34.70
CA ASP A 44 32.90 -5.38 34.19
C ASP A 44 33.19 -5.56 32.68
N VAL A 45 34.32 -6.18 32.37
CA VAL A 45 34.61 -6.73 31.05
C VAL A 45 33.78 -7.99 31.00
N PHE A 46 32.48 -7.79 30.75
CA PHE A 46 31.64 -8.81 30.17
C PHE A 46 32.47 -9.48 29.08
N GLY A 47 32.85 -10.74 29.32
CA GLY A 47 33.55 -11.59 28.36
C GLY A 47 32.89 -11.48 26.99
N PRO A 48 33.66 -11.72 25.89
CA PRO A 48 33.43 -11.20 24.55
C PRO A 48 31.94 -10.98 24.32
N SER A 49 31.49 -9.75 24.57
CA SER A 49 30.07 -9.51 24.71
C SER A 49 29.42 -9.98 23.43
N ASN A 50 28.42 -10.86 23.59
CA ASN A 50 27.61 -11.43 22.54
C ASN A 50 26.70 -10.33 21.92
N GLN A 51 27.23 -9.11 21.75
CA GLN A 51 26.67 -7.92 21.12
C GLN A 51 26.25 -8.24 19.69
N ARG A 52 27.03 -9.07 18.98
CA ARG A 52 26.64 -9.56 17.64
C ARG A 52 25.37 -10.40 17.70
N GLY A 53 25.24 -11.28 18.70
CA GLY A 53 24.02 -12.07 18.93
C GLY A 53 22.82 -11.23 19.37
N LYS A 54 23.04 -10.25 20.26
CA LYS A 54 21.98 -9.32 20.73
C LYS A 54 21.51 -8.38 19.62
N ALA A 55 22.42 -7.86 18.79
CA ALA A 55 22.07 -7.04 17.63
C ALA A 55 21.26 -7.85 16.62
N ILE A 56 21.70 -9.07 16.27
CA ILE A 56 20.97 -9.96 15.36
C ILE A 56 19.59 -10.32 15.94
N ALA A 57 19.49 -10.60 17.24
CA ALA A 57 18.21 -10.92 17.89
C ALA A 57 17.23 -9.73 17.87
N ILE A 58 17.72 -8.50 18.11
CA ILE A 58 16.89 -7.29 18.07
C ILE A 58 16.47 -6.98 16.63
N THR A 59 17.37 -7.12 15.65
CA THR A 59 17.03 -6.94 14.22
C THR A 59 16.05 -8.00 13.74
N ALA A 60 16.21 -9.26 14.14
CA ALA A 60 15.27 -10.33 13.81
C ALA A 60 13.88 -10.09 14.45
N LEU A 61 13.83 -9.64 15.70
CA LEU A 61 12.58 -9.33 16.39
C LEU A 61 11.85 -8.15 15.74
N THR A 62 12.58 -7.09 15.38
CA THR A 62 12.00 -5.90 14.74
C THR A 62 11.52 -6.20 13.33
N VAL A 63 12.31 -6.91 12.52
CA VAL A 63 11.87 -7.34 11.17
C VAL A 63 10.68 -8.31 11.26
N GLY A 64 10.69 -9.23 12.22
CA GLY A 64 9.56 -10.14 12.47
C GLY A 64 8.29 -9.40 12.90
N GLY A 65 8.41 -8.39 13.76
CA GLY A 65 7.29 -7.53 14.18
C GLY A 65 6.74 -6.69 13.03
N ILE A 66 7.61 -6.10 12.21
CA ILE A 66 7.21 -5.34 11.00
C ILE A 66 6.52 -6.28 10.00
N ALA A 67 7.04 -7.49 9.79
CA ALA A 67 6.40 -8.48 8.92
C ALA A 67 5.03 -8.93 9.45
N LEU A 68 4.88 -9.07 10.78
CA LEU A 68 3.60 -9.39 11.43
C LEU A 68 2.58 -8.24 11.27
N LEU A 69 3.03 -6.99 11.40
CA LEU A 69 2.17 -5.81 11.19
C LEU A 69 1.78 -5.65 9.72
N LEU A 70 2.69 -5.89 8.78
CA LEU A 70 2.41 -5.82 7.33
C LEU A 70 1.56 -7.01 6.84
N CYS A 71 1.65 -8.17 7.51
CA CYS A 71 0.76 -9.32 7.30
C CYS A 71 -0.72 -8.99 7.56
N TRP A 72 -1.01 -7.96 8.38
CA TRP A 72 -2.37 -7.51 8.67
C TRP A 72 -3.03 -6.73 7.51
N VAL A 73 -2.30 -6.39 6.44
CA VAL A 73 -2.86 -5.74 5.23
C VAL A 73 -3.05 -6.77 4.10
N PRO A 74 -4.29 -7.21 3.80
CA PRO A 74 -4.55 -8.33 2.88
C PRO A 74 -4.02 -8.13 1.45
N VAL A 75 -3.94 -6.88 0.98
CA VAL A 75 -3.50 -6.54 -0.39
C VAL A 75 -1.98 -6.73 -0.57
N VAL A 76 -1.18 -6.67 0.49
CA VAL A 76 0.29 -6.81 0.44
C VAL A 76 0.75 -8.28 0.61
N ASN A 77 -0.16 -9.18 1.01
CA ASN A 77 0.16 -10.56 1.41
C ASN A 77 0.47 -11.54 0.25
N ASN A 78 0.05 -11.25 -0.98
CA ASN A 78 0.32 -12.16 -2.12
C ASN A 78 1.80 -12.22 -2.51
N LEU A 79 2.58 -11.16 -2.26
CA LEU A 79 4.02 -11.14 -2.54
C LEU A 79 4.82 -11.92 -1.48
N VAL A 80 4.34 -11.91 -0.23
CA VAL A 80 4.95 -12.62 0.90
C VAL A 80 4.73 -14.13 0.78
N PHE A 81 3.65 -14.60 0.14
CA PHE A 81 3.44 -16.02 -0.14
C PHE A 81 4.54 -16.62 -1.02
N VAL A 82 4.94 -15.93 -2.09
CA VAL A 82 6.00 -16.37 -3.01
C VAL A 82 7.37 -16.36 -2.30
N LEU A 83 7.64 -15.31 -1.51
CA LEU A 83 8.85 -15.22 -0.70
C LEU A 83 8.90 -16.26 0.43
N GLY A 84 7.75 -16.57 1.04
CA GLY A 84 7.60 -17.63 2.03
C GLY A 84 7.87 -19.01 1.46
N LEU A 85 7.43 -19.27 0.23
CA LEU A 85 7.72 -20.53 -0.46
C LEU A 85 9.22 -20.68 -0.77
N ALA A 86 9.87 -19.60 -1.21
CA ALA A 86 11.32 -19.56 -1.38
C ALA A 86 12.06 -19.76 -0.04
N ALA A 87 11.59 -19.16 1.05
CA ALA A 87 12.15 -19.33 2.38
C ALA A 87 12.00 -20.77 2.90
N VAL A 88 10.88 -21.45 2.63
CA VAL A 88 10.69 -22.86 2.97
C VAL A 88 11.67 -23.74 2.19
N VAL A 89 11.90 -23.48 0.90
CA VAL A 89 12.89 -24.23 0.10
C VAL A 89 14.29 -24.03 0.66
N LEU A 90 14.68 -22.78 0.97
CA LEU A 90 15.98 -22.49 1.58
C LEU A 90 16.12 -23.12 2.98
N ALA A 91 15.06 -23.14 3.78
CA ALA A 91 15.04 -23.79 5.09
C ALA A 91 15.16 -25.31 4.98
N LEU A 92 14.55 -25.95 3.98
CA LEU A 92 14.70 -27.38 3.71
C LEU A 92 16.14 -27.71 3.28
N VAL A 93 16.75 -26.90 2.42
CA VAL A 93 18.15 -27.06 2.02
C VAL A 93 19.09 -26.87 3.22
N ALA A 94 18.88 -25.83 4.04
CA ALA A 94 19.66 -25.61 5.26
C ALA A 94 19.48 -26.74 6.29
N SER A 95 18.27 -27.31 6.37
CA SER A 95 17.98 -28.46 7.25
C SER A 95 18.71 -29.72 6.81
N VAL A 96 18.90 -29.96 5.51
CA VAL A 96 19.67 -31.09 4.98
C VAL A 96 21.18 -30.88 5.17
N VAL A 97 21.67 -29.65 5.02
CA VAL A 97 23.09 -29.30 5.19
C VAL A 97 23.55 -29.35 6.66
N THR A 98 22.61 -29.23 7.62
CA THR A 98 22.91 -29.31 9.06
C THR A 98 22.81 -30.72 9.65
N ILE A 99 22.52 -31.74 8.83
CA ILE A 99 22.52 -33.16 9.23
C ILE A 99 23.96 -33.62 9.46
N GLY A 100 24.49 -33.32 10.65
CA GLY A 100 25.84 -33.70 11.06
C GLY A 100 26.37 -32.98 12.30
N ALA A 101 25.77 -31.86 12.69
CA ALA A 101 26.16 -31.12 13.90
C ALA A 101 25.33 -31.55 15.13
N GLN A 102 26.00 -31.61 16.28
CA GLN A 102 25.59 -32.31 17.51
C GLN A 102 24.19 -32.02 18.09
N SER A 103 23.74 -32.99 18.90
CA SER A 103 22.42 -33.31 19.45
C SER A 103 21.67 -32.26 20.29
N SER A 104 22.08 -30.99 20.35
CA SER A 104 21.43 -29.98 21.20
C SER A 104 20.26 -29.23 20.55
N PHE A 105 20.00 -29.42 19.25
CA PHE A 105 19.00 -28.65 18.50
C PHE A 105 17.69 -29.39 18.17
N ARG A 106 17.55 -30.66 18.59
CA ARG A 106 16.39 -31.50 18.25
C ARG A 106 15.05 -30.94 18.75
N GLY A 107 15.03 -30.27 19.90
CA GLY A 107 13.80 -29.65 20.44
C GLY A 107 13.33 -28.42 19.67
N MET A 108 14.26 -27.61 19.16
CA MET A 108 13.94 -26.36 18.45
C MET A 108 13.47 -26.64 17.01
N ALA A 109 13.97 -27.69 16.37
CA ALA A 109 13.48 -28.15 15.07
C ALA A 109 12.04 -28.68 15.14
N ILE A 110 11.70 -29.45 16.18
CA ILE A 110 10.33 -29.95 16.40
C ILE A 110 9.37 -28.78 16.67
N ALA A 111 9.78 -27.80 17.47
CA ALA A 111 8.98 -26.59 17.71
C ALA A 111 8.74 -25.79 16.42
N ALA A 112 9.75 -25.64 15.57
CA ALA A 112 9.61 -24.94 14.28
C ALA A 112 8.64 -25.66 13.32
N VAL A 113 8.71 -27.00 13.24
CA VAL A 113 7.78 -27.80 12.43
C VAL A 113 6.35 -27.68 12.97
N ALA A 114 6.16 -27.76 14.29
CA ALA A 114 4.84 -27.64 14.90
C ALA A 114 4.22 -26.25 14.64
N VAL A 115 5.00 -25.18 14.78
CA VAL A 115 4.55 -23.81 14.49
C VAL A 115 4.25 -23.62 13.00
N SER A 116 5.02 -24.23 12.10
CA SER A 116 4.75 -24.21 10.66
C SER A 116 3.43 -24.90 10.32
N ILE A 117 3.17 -26.08 10.90
CA ILE A 117 1.92 -26.82 10.68
C ILE A 117 0.73 -26.02 11.23
N LEU A 118 0.84 -25.46 12.43
CA LEU A 118 -0.19 -24.60 13.02
C LEU A 118 -0.48 -23.36 12.17
N SER A 119 0.55 -22.77 11.57
CA SER A 119 0.38 -21.60 10.69
C SER A 119 -0.35 -21.98 9.39
N VAL A 120 -0.02 -23.12 8.77
CA VAL A 120 -0.72 -23.61 7.57
C VAL A 120 -2.19 -23.91 7.88
N VAL A 121 -2.46 -24.56 9.01
CA VAL A 121 -3.84 -24.83 9.47
C VAL A 121 -4.58 -23.52 9.72
N GLY A 122 -3.93 -22.54 10.35
CA GLY A 122 -4.49 -21.19 10.56
C GLY A 122 -4.85 -20.50 9.26
N VAL A 123 -3.96 -20.53 8.26
CA VAL A 123 -4.22 -19.95 6.92
C VAL A 123 -5.40 -20.64 6.23
N LEU A 124 -5.45 -21.98 6.26
CA LEU A 124 -6.55 -22.74 5.66
C LEU A 124 -7.87 -22.48 6.37
N ALA A 125 -7.86 -22.37 7.70
CA ALA A 125 -9.05 -22.05 8.50
C ALA A 125 -9.54 -20.61 8.25
N SER A 126 -8.62 -19.64 8.13
CA SER A 126 -8.98 -18.27 7.75
C SER A 126 -9.62 -18.24 6.37
N GLN A 127 -9.06 -18.93 5.38
CA GLN A 127 -9.64 -19.02 4.04
C GLN A 127 -11.04 -19.66 4.06
N ALA A 128 -11.23 -20.73 4.83
CA ALA A 128 -12.53 -21.38 4.98
C ALA A 128 -13.58 -20.47 5.67
N TYR A 129 -13.15 -19.69 6.67
CA TYR A 129 -13.99 -18.74 7.39
C TYR A 129 -14.45 -17.58 6.50
N TYR A 130 -13.57 -17.05 5.63
CA TYR A 130 -13.95 -16.01 4.67
C TYR A 130 -14.93 -16.51 3.60
N GLN A 131 -14.82 -17.77 3.18
CA GLN A 131 -15.80 -18.37 2.26
C GLN A 131 -17.20 -18.49 2.89
N SER A 132 -17.31 -18.81 4.19
CA SER A 132 -18.60 -18.87 4.88
C SER A 132 -19.25 -17.49 5.06
N ILE A 133 -18.46 -16.42 5.22
CA ILE A 133 -19.00 -15.06 5.39
C ILE A 133 -19.49 -14.50 4.03
N ILE A 134 -18.81 -14.85 2.93
CA ILE A 134 -19.21 -14.43 1.58
C ILE A 134 -20.52 -15.11 1.14
N SER A 135 -20.73 -16.39 1.50
CA SER A 135 -21.98 -17.11 1.18
C SER A 135 -23.18 -16.65 2.00
N ASP A 136 -22.97 -16.15 3.22
CA ASP A 136 -24.06 -15.67 4.10
C ASP A 136 -24.42 -14.20 3.84
N ALA A 137 -23.45 -13.37 3.40
CA ALA A 137 -23.68 -11.96 3.07
C ALA A 137 -24.16 -11.72 1.62
N PHE A 138 -23.84 -12.65 0.72
CA PHE A 138 -24.31 -12.66 -0.66
C PHE A 138 -24.86 -14.05 -0.93
N GLY A 139 -26.18 -14.22 -0.90
CA GLY A 139 -26.87 -15.50 -1.11
C GLY A 139 -26.61 -16.11 -2.50
N VAL A 140 -25.41 -16.64 -2.71
CA VAL A 140 -24.99 -17.36 -3.91
C VAL A 140 -25.24 -18.83 -3.62
N SER A 141 -26.45 -19.27 -3.92
CA SER A 141 -26.81 -20.69 -3.97
C SER A 141 -25.92 -21.40 -4.99
N LYS A 142 -25.37 -22.53 -4.56
CA LYS A 142 -24.28 -23.26 -5.23
C LYS A 142 -24.76 -24.21 -6.33
N ASP A 143 -25.75 -23.81 -7.12
CA ASP A 143 -26.31 -24.63 -8.20
C ASP A 143 -26.55 -23.76 -9.43
N GLU A 144 -25.52 -23.51 -10.25
CA GLU A 144 -25.68 -23.16 -11.67
C GLU A 144 -24.33 -23.22 -12.44
N MET A 145 -23.64 -24.34 -12.34
CA MET A 145 -22.68 -24.78 -13.38
C MET A 145 -23.29 -25.97 -14.10
N GLY A 146 -24.28 -25.72 -14.95
CA GLY A 146 -24.94 -26.76 -15.73
C GLY A 146 -25.97 -26.20 -16.69
N GLN A 147 -25.66 -26.29 -17.99
CA GLN A 147 -26.56 -26.17 -19.13
C GLN A 147 -26.97 -24.78 -19.63
N ARG A 148 -26.22 -24.34 -20.65
CA ARG A 148 -26.71 -23.60 -21.81
C ARG A 148 -27.90 -24.36 -22.46
N PRO A 149 -28.95 -23.67 -22.92
CA PRO A 149 -29.10 -23.50 -24.37
C PRO A 149 -29.65 -22.13 -24.82
N SER A 150 -29.29 -21.76 -26.04
CA SER A 150 -29.91 -20.70 -26.84
C SER A 150 -31.36 -21.01 -27.19
N ALA A 151 -32.25 -20.02 -27.18
CA ALA A 151 -33.28 -19.80 -28.23
C ALA A 151 -34.06 -18.50 -27.99
N ILE A 152 -34.36 -17.85 -29.11
CA ILE A 152 -35.09 -16.60 -29.32
C ILE A 152 -36.59 -16.81 -29.09
N THR A 153 -37.32 -15.83 -28.54
CA THR A 153 -38.72 -15.54 -28.94
C THR A 153 -39.03 -14.08 -28.67
N SER A 154 -39.38 -13.36 -29.75
CA SER A 154 -40.08 -12.08 -29.71
C SER A 154 -41.57 -12.31 -29.55
N GLU A 155 -42.27 -11.49 -28.77
CA GLU A 155 -43.70 -11.26 -29.00
C GLU A 155 -44.11 -9.83 -28.62
N SER A 156 -44.83 -9.21 -29.56
CA SER A 156 -45.29 -7.82 -29.65
C SER A 156 -46.65 -7.68 -28.91
N GLY A 157 -46.93 -6.60 -28.17
CA GLY A 157 -47.55 -5.38 -28.71
C GLY A 157 -48.35 -4.56 -27.65
N PRO A 158 -48.73 -3.29 -27.93
CA PRO A 158 -49.11 -2.21 -26.97
C PRO A 158 -50.61 -1.80 -27.13
N PRO A 159 -51.16 -0.61 -26.68
CA PRO A 159 -50.60 0.58 -26.00
C PRO A 159 -51.45 1.30 -24.91
N ALA A 160 -50.88 2.40 -24.40
CA ALA A 160 -51.50 3.68 -23.95
C ALA A 160 -51.88 3.91 -22.47
N GLY A 161 -51.37 5.01 -21.89
CA GLY A 161 -51.88 5.66 -20.67
C GLY A 161 -50.87 6.53 -19.91
N GLU A 162 -50.96 7.85 -20.12
CA GLU A 162 -50.43 9.00 -19.35
C GLU A 162 -48.91 9.21 -19.06
N ALA A 163 -48.46 10.38 -19.49
CA ALA A 163 -47.16 10.99 -19.22
C ALA A 163 -47.06 11.63 -17.83
N SER A 164 -45.93 11.42 -17.16
CA SER A 164 -45.38 12.25 -16.09
C SER A 164 -43.85 12.08 -16.08
N PRO A 165 -43.02 13.13 -15.93
CA PRO A 165 -41.58 13.05 -16.17
C PRO A 165 -40.89 12.38 -14.97
N SER A 166 -40.93 11.05 -14.94
CA SER A 166 -40.15 10.25 -14.03
C SER A 166 -38.76 10.02 -14.63
N ALA A 167 -37.72 10.26 -13.83
CA ALA A 167 -36.34 9.97 -14.17
C ALA A 167 -36.22 8.57 -14.78
N ASN A 168 -35.63 8.49 -15.98
CA ASN A 168 -35.45 7.24 -16.69
C ASN A 168 -34.68 6.24 -15.81
N PRO A 169 -35.14 4.99 -15.68
CA PRO A 169 -34.34 3.93 -15.08
C PRO A 169 -33.05 3.79 -15.89
N SER A 170 -31.92 3.84 -15.20
CA SER A 170 -30.59 3.66 -15.78
C SER A 170 -30.58 2.47 -16.76
N GLU A 171 -30.42 2.73 -18.06
CA GLU A 171 -30.18 1.66 -19.02
C GLU A 171 -28.94 0.89 -18.55
N PRO A 172 -28.97 -0.46 -18.53
CA PRO A 172 -27.96 -1.28 -17.86
C PRO A 172 -26.52 -1.09 -18.39
N ASP A 173 -26.33 -0.48 -19.56
CA ASP A 173 -25.02 -0.28 -20.19
C ASP A 173 -24.60 1.20 -20.36
N ALA A 174 -25.42 2.15 -19.90
CA ALA A 174 -25.10 3.58 -20.02
C ALA A 174 -23.96 3.97 -19.07
N GLY A 175 -23.05 4.83 -19.54
CA GLY A 175 -21.86 5.24 -18.79
C GLY A 175 -20.68 4.29 -18.90
N THR A 176 -20.75 3.26 -19.73
CA THR A 176 -19.63 2.37 -20.02
C THR A 176 -18.69 2.96 -21.08
N ALA A 177 -17.50 2.38 -21.25
CA ALA A 177 -16.54 2.85 -22.27
C ALA A 177 -17.11 2.82 -23.70
N ASN A 178 -18.02 1.87 -23.99
CA ASN A 178 -18.65 1.70 -25.30
C ASN A 178 -19.94 2.53 -25.46
N ARG A 179 -20.57 2.92 -24.37
CA ARG A 179 -21.77 3.78 -24.34
C ARG A 179 -21.61 4.85 -23.26
N PRO A 180 -20.67 5.79 -23.44
CA PRO A 180 -20.42 6.83 -22.46
C PRO A 180 -21.64 7.75 -22.31
N PHE A 181 -21.77 8.37 -21.15
CA PHE A 181 -22.81 9.37 -20.92
C PHE A 181 -22.53 10.65 -21.73
N PRO A 182 -23.59 11.39 -22.14
CA PRO A 182 -23.43 12.78 -22.55
C PRO A 182 -22.92 13.64 -21.39
N LEU A 183 -22.12 14.67 -21.68
CA LEU A 183 -21.79 15.71 -20.68
C LEU A 183 -23.05 16.27 -20.00
N GLY A 184 -22.94 16.62 -18.73
CA GLY A 184 -24.05 17.07 -17.89
C GLY A 184 -24.90 15.94 -17.29
N THR A 185 -24.69 14.69 -17.70
CA THR A 185 -25.36 13.53 -17.08
C THR A 185 -24.70 13.18 -15.75
N THR A 186 -25.50 12.96 -14.71
CA THR A 186 -25.02 12.51 -13.39
C THR A 186 -24.89 10.98 -13.36
N ALA A 187 -23.75 10.50 -12.88
CA ALA A 187 -23.46 9.08 -12.65
C ALA A 187 -23.24 8.81 -11.16
N SER A 188 -23.72 7.67 -10.68
CA SER A 188 -23.43 7.18 -9.31
C SER A 188 -22.08 6.47 -9.29
N MET A 189 -21.12 7.00 -8.54
CA MET A 189 -19.79 6.44 -8.32
C MET A 189 -19.77 5.60 -7.05
N GLY A 190 -20.23 4.35 -7.17
CA GLY A 190 -20.47 3.47 -6.02
C GLY A 190 -21.50 4.06 -5.04
N PRO A 191 -21.42 3.73 -3.74
CA PRO A 191 -22.40 4.19 -2.74
C PRO A 191 -22.20 5.63 -2.26
N ASP A 192 -21.08 6.28 -2.59
CA ASP A 192 -20.61 7.47 -1.86
C ASP A 192 -20.71 8.77 -2.63
N TYR A 193 -20.74 8.72 -3.96
CA TYR A 193 -20.69 9.92 -4.80
C TYR A 193 -21.70 9.89 -5.94
N GLU A 194 -22.32 11.03 -6.19
CA GLU A 194 -22.94 11.38 -7.47
C GLU A 194 -22.00 12.35 -8.18
N VAL A 195 -21.61 12.05 -9.41
CA VAL A 195 -20.64 12.84 -10.18
C VAL A 195 -21.24 13.25 -11.52
N THR A 196 -21.06 14.51 -11.87
CA THR A 196 -21.44 15.06 -13.18
C THR A 196 -20.21 15.72 -13.79
N VAL A 197 -19.84 15.32 -15.01
CA VAL A 197 -18.88 16.06 -15.82
C VAL A 197 -19.65 17.15 -16.54
N VAL A 198 -19.51 18.39 -16.07
CA VAL A 198 -20.32 19.53 -16.50
C VAL A 198 -19.85 20.05 -17.85
N ALA A 199 -18.54 20.25 -17.98
CA ALA A 199 -17.92 20.79 -19.17
C ALA A 199 -16.49 20.26 -19.32
N VAL A 200 -16.05 20.11 -20.57
CA VAL A 200 -14.66 19.82 -20.91
C VAL A 200 -14.23 20.79 -21.99
N LYS A 201 -13.18 21.55 -21.71
CA LYS A 201 -12.55 22.46 -22.67
C LYS A 201 -11.26 21.82 -23.16
N LEU A 202 -11.25 21.39 -24.42
CA LEU A 202 -10.15 20.63 -25.02
C LEU A 202 -8.86 21.46 -25.20
N ASP A 203 -9.00 22.76 -25.48
CA ASP A 203 -7.88 23.72 -25.42
C ASP A 203 -8.21 24.84 -24.44
N ALA A 204 -7.71 24.68 -23.22
CA ALA A 204 -7.81 25.64 -22.13
C ALA A 204 -6.48 26.33 -21.83
N THR A 205 -5.48 26.20 -22.71
CA THR A 205 -4.11 26.65 -22.43
C THR A 205 -4.04 28.12 -22.04
N ALA A 206 -4.70 28.99 -22.82
CA ALA A 206 -4.75 30.42 -22.53
C ALA A 206 -5.43 30.75 -21.19
N GLU A 207 -6.47 30.00 -20.81
CA GLU A 207 -7.19 30.22 -19.56
C GLU A 207 -6.36 29.80 -18.36
N VAL A 208 -5.77 28.60 -18.42
CA VAL A 208 -4.92 28.07 -17.35
C VAL A 208 -3.70 28.98 -17.14
N LEU A 209 -3.04 29.44 -18.20
CA LEU A 209 -1.91 30.37 -18.10
C LEU A 209 -2.31 31.74 -17.52
N ALA A 210 -3.57 32.17 -17.69
CA ALA A 210 -4.06 33.42 -17.15
C ALA A 210 -4.37 33.36 -15.64
N VAL A 211 -4.64 32.16 -15.07
CA VAL A 211 -4.98 32.00 -13.65
C VAL A 211 -3.81 32.39 -12.75
N ASN A 212 -2.60 31.95 -13.09
CA ASN A 212 -1.42 32.18 -12.28
C ASN A 212 -0.20 32.40 -13.18
N ARG A 213 0.50 33.52 -12.96
CA ARG A 213 1.72 33.87 -13.69
C ARG A 213 2.86 32.85 -13.55
N PHE A 214 2.78 31.94 -12.58
CA PHE A 214 3.74 30.85 -12.37
C PHE A 214 3.37 29.56 -13.11
N ASN A 215 2.19 29.48 -13.72
CA ASN A 215 1.85 28.35 -14.57
C ASN A 215 2.79 28.34 -15.79
N GLY A 216 3.43 27.19 -16.01
CA GLY A 216 4.24 26.96 -17.20
C GLY A 216 3.37 26.61 -18.41
N PRO A 217 3.92 26.68 -19.63
CA PRO A 217 3.26 26.12 -20.79
C PRO A 217 3.13 24.59 -20.66
N PRO A 218 2.06 24.00 -21.22
CA PRO A 218 1.94 22.53 -21.32
C PRO A 218 2.94 21.95 -22.33
N GLU A 219 3.19 20.65 -22.24
CA GLU A 219 3.91 19.89 -23.26
C GLU A 219 3.08 19.74 -24.54
N GLY A 220 1.78 19.50 -24.39
CA GLY A 220 0.80 19.52 -25.47
C GLY A 220 -0.11 20.74 -25.36
N GLN A 221 -1.31 20.52 -24.82
CA GLN A 221 -2.27 21.56 -24.48
C GLN A 221 -2.97 21.20 -23.17
N TYR A 222 -3.39 22.21 -22.42
CA TYR A 222 -4.20 21.96 -21.23
C TYR A 222 -5.63 21.63 -21.63
N VAL A 223 -6.11 20.45 -21.25
CA VAL A 223 -7.54 20.12 -21.23
C VAL A 223 -8.07 20.44 -19.85
N LEU A 224 -9.13 21.25 -19.75
CA LEU A 224 -9.75 21.64 -18.49
C LEU A 224 -11.12 20.98 -18.34
N VAL A 225 -11.32 20.29 -17.23
CA VAL A 225 -12.54 19.52 -16.94
C VAL A 225 -13.20 20.11 -15.70
N GLN A 226 -14.49 20.45 -15.80
CA GLN A 226 -15.28 20.90 -14.67
C GLN A 226 -16.19 19.77 -14.18
N LEU A 227 -16.04 19.42 -12.91
CA LEU A 227 -16.87 18.42 -12.24
C LEU A 227 -17.81 19.09 -11.24
N GLN A 228 -19.02 18.55 -11.15
CA GLN A 228 -19.92 18.76 -10.02
C GLN A 228 -20.11 17.44 -9.30
N VAL A 229 -19.92 17.46 -7.99
CA VAL A 229 -20.04 16.26 -7.15
C VAL A 229 -21.02 16.50 -6.01
N ARG A 230 -21.68 15.43 -5.59
CA ARG A 230 -22.41 15.35 -4.33
C ARG A 230 -21.95 14.12 -3.57
N TYR A 231 -21.58 14.29 -2.30
CA TYR A 231 -21.31 13.17 -1.42
C TYR A 231 -22.64 12.65 -0.86
N VAL A 232 -22.87 11.35 -0.99
CA VAL A 232 -24.07 10.64 -0.53
C VAL A 232 -23.73 9.47 0.40
N GLY A 233 -22.44 9.26 0.68
CA GLY A 233 -21.94 8.22 1.59
C GLY A 233 -22.28 8.48 3.06
N VAL A 234 -22.05 7.48 3.89
CA VAL A 234 -22.42 7.51 5.32
C VAL A 234 -21.39 8.20 6.23
N GLY A 235 -20.21 8.53 5.70
CA GLY A 235 -19.13 9.16 6.46
C GLY A 235 -18.80 10.55 5.91
N GLU A 236 -17.53 10.75 5.61
CA GLU A 236 -16.99 11.97 5.00
C GLU A 236 -16.42 11.64 3.61
N GLY A 237 -16.44 12.62 2.71
CA GLY A 237 -15.89 12.51 1.37
C GLY A 237 -14.88 13.61 1.06
N ASN A 238 -13.73 13.25 0.49
CA ASN A 238 -12.77 14.18 -0.08
C ASN A 238 -12.67 13.95 -1.60
N PRO A 239 -13.42 14.68 -2.44
CA PRO A 239 -13.50 14.41 -3.88
C PRO A 239 -12.13 14.38 -4.58
N TRP A 240 -11.21 15.25 -4.16
CA TRP A 240 -9.86 15.34 -4.72
C TRP A 240 -8.91 14.22 -4.29
N ILE A 241 -9.28 13.41 -3.30
CA ILE A 241 -8.57 12.18 -2.89
C ILE A 241 -9.27 10.95 -3.46
N ASP A 242 -10.60 10.94 -3.37
CA ASP A 242 -11.41 9.75 -3.62
C ASP A 242 -11.63 9.49 -5.10
N LEU A 243 -11.69 10.54 -5.92
CA LEU A 243 -12.00 10.47 -7.35
C LEU A 243 -10.74 10.68 -8.21
N SER A 244 -10.68 9.97 -9.33
CA SER A 244 -9.65 10.11 -10.37
C SER A 244 -10.33 10.38 -11.71
N PRO A 245 -10.41 11.63 -12.15
CA PRO A 245 -10.79 11.98 -13.50
C PRO A 245 -9.61 11.74 -14.45
N THR A 246 -9.86 11.04 -15.54
CA THR A 246 -8.82 10.65 -16.50
C THR A 246 -9.32 10.86 -17.93
N PHE A 247 -8.53 11.57 -18.73
CA PHE A 247 -8.80 11.81 -20.14
C PHE A 247 -8.30 10.62 -20.98
N VAL A 248 -9.11 10.15 -21.93
CA VAL A 248 -8.75 9.07 -22.85
C VAL A 248 -8.64 9.65 -24.24
N GLY A 249 -7.42 9.70 -24.76
CA GLY A 249 -7.11 10.24 -26.07
C GLY A 249 -7.36 9.26 -27.22
N SER A 250 -7.41 9.80 -28.44
CA SER A 250 -7.51 9.06 -29.70
C SER A 250 -6.28 8.19 -29.99
N ASP A 251 -5.17 8.48 -29.33
CA ASP A 251 -3.88 7.79 -29.45
C ASP A 251 -3.77 6.56 -28.53
N ALA A 252 -4.89 6.12 -27.96
CA ALA A 252 -4.99 5.02 -27.01
C ALA A 252 -4.20 5.22 -25.71
N ARG A 253 -3.93 6.48 -25.32
CA ARG A 253 -3.33 6.84 -24.04
C ARG A 253 -4.33 7.44 -23.07
N GLN A 254 -3.98 7.36 -21.80
CA GLN A 254 -4.71 7.99 -20.70
C GLN A 254 -3.84 9.10 -20.12
N TYR A 255 -4.48 10.23 -19.82
CA TYR A 255 -3.85 11.40 -19.24
C TYR A 255 -4.58 11.72 -17.96
N ASP A 256 -3.83 11.67 -16.87
CA ASP A 256 -4.39 11.81 -15.54
C ASP A 256 -4.21 13.24 -15.01
N ALA A 257 -5.14 13.68 -14.15
CA ALA A 257 -5.13 15.03 -13.62
C ALA A 257 -3.87 15.36 -12.78
N HIS A 258 -3.20 14.37 -12.20
CA HIS A 258 -2.00 14.57 -11.37
C HIS A 258 -0.77 14.97 -12.22
N GLU A 259 -0.78 14.71 -13.52
CA GLU A 259 0.31 15.12 -14.42
C GLU A 259 0.22 16.62 -14.77
N CYS A 260 -0.95 17.22 -14.59
CA CYS A 260 -1.13 18.65 -14.77
C CYS A 260 -0.67 19.43 -13.53
N ASN A 261 0.52 20.03 -13.63
CA ASN A 261 1.14 20.80 -12.55
C ASN A 261 0.72 22.29 -12.52
N ALA A 262 -0.46 22.62 -13.06
CA ALA A 262 -0.94 24.00 -13.16
C ALA A 262 -1.90 24.37 -12.02
N VAL A 263 -1.82 25.63 -11.56
CA VAL A 263 -2.79 26.20 -10.63
C VAL A 263 -4.07 26.56 -11.39
N LEU A 264 -5.22 26.11 -10.89
CA LEU A 264 -6.54 26.31 -11.50
C LEU A 264 -7.38 27.30 -10.71
N ALA A 265 -8.34 27.95 -11.37
CA ALA A 265 -9.22 28.93 -10.74
C ALA A 265 -10.17 28.33 -9.71
N GLN A 266 -10.50 27.04 -9.85
CA GLN A 266 -11.34 26.26 -8.94
C GLN A 266 -10.66 24.92 -8.65
N ALA A 267 -9.46 24.95 -8.06
CA ALA A 267 -8.68 23.72 -7.90
C ALA A 267 -9.39 22.69 -7.01
N ALA A 268 -9.32 21.42 -7.37
CA ALA A 268 -9.92 20.31 -6.61
C ALA A 268 -9.48 20.30 -5.13
N MET A 269 -8.22 20.66 -4.87
CA MET A 269 -7.61 20.73 -3.53
C MET A 269 -8.24 21.78 -2.61
N GLU A 270 -8.95 22.76 -3.16
CA GLU A 270 -9.64 23.81 -2.39
C GLU A 270 -11.04 23.36 -1.93
N VAL A 271 -11.51 22.22 -2.40
CA VAL A 271 -12.78 21.64 -1.97
C VAL A 271 -12.64 21.13 -0.53
N PRO A 272 -13.44 21.63 0.43
CA PRO A 272 -13.41 21.12 1.79
C PRO A 272 -13.95 19.68 1.84
N THR A 273 -13.65 18.96 2.92
CA THR A 273 -14.30 17.69 3.23
C THR A 273 -15.82 17.84 3.18
N LEU A 274 -16.49 16.91 2.51
CA LEU A 274 -17.93 16.90 2.33
C LEU A 274 -18.58 15.91 3.31
N GLU A 275 -19.57 16.41 4.05
CA GLU A 275 -20.52 15.58 4.80
C GLU A 275 -21.61 15.02 3.88
N ASN A 276 -22.45 14.10 4.39
CA ASN A 276 -23.60 13.59 3.64
C ASN A 276 -24.48 14.72 3.08
N GLY A 277 -24.74 14.67 1.77
CA GLY A 277 -25.49 15.66 1.02
C GLY A 277 -24.66 16.86 0.57
N GLY A 278 -23.41 17.00 1.03
CA GLY A 278 -22.47 18.04 0.63
C GLY A 278 -22.20 18.05 -0.87
N LYS A 279 -22.04 19.23 -1.45
CA LYS A 279 -21.81 19.43 -2.89
C LYS A 279 -20.60 20.29 -3.13
N ALA A 280 -19.90 20.02 -4.22
CA ALA A 280 -18.79 20.85 -4.68
C ALA A 280 -18.79 20.96 -6.21
N THR A 281 -18.18 22.04 -6.70
CA THR A 281 -17.84 22.21 -8.11
C THR A 281 -16.39 22.61 -8.17
N TYR A 282 -15.62 21.90 -8.98
CA TYR A 282 -14.18 22.12 -9.09
C TYR A 282 -13.69 21.75 -10.48
N GLN A 283 -12.48 22.19 -10.75
CA GLN A 283 -11.76 21.95 -11.99
C GLN A 283 -10.58 21.03 -11.74
N VAL A 284 -10.31 20.19 -12.72
CA VAL A 284 -9.05 19.48 -12.90
C VAL A 284 -8.54 19.76 -14.30
N CYS A 285 -7.22 19.61 -14.50
CA CYS A 285 -6.62 19.76 -15.81
C CYS A 285 -5.79 18.54 -16.16
N MET A 286 -5.56 18.33 -17.45
CA MET A 286 -4.65 17.32 -18.00
C MET A 286 -3.75 18.00 -19.04
N ASP A 287 -2.53 17.52 -19.18
CA ASP A 287 -1.64 17.90 -20.29
C ASP A 287 -1.75 16.82 -21.39
N VAL A 288 -2.31 17.19 -22.53
CA VAL A 288 -2.69 16.25 -23.60
C VAL A 288 -2.07 16.71 -24.92
N PRO A 289 -1.47 15.81 -25.71
CA PRO A 289 -1.03 16.13 -27.07
C PRO A 289 -2.18 16.67 -27.92
N VAL A 290 -1.94 17.74 -28.68
CA VAL A 290 -2.95 18.42 -29.52
C VAL A 290 -3.68 17.48 -30.48
N GLY A 291 -2.99 16.45 -30.99
CA GLY A 291 -3.58 15.46 -31.91
C GLY A 291 -4.38 14.33 -31.25
N ALA A 292 -4.43 14.28 -29.92
CA ALA A 292 -5.06 13.17 -29.18
C ALA A 292 -6.52 13.44 -28.78
N THR A 293 -7.12 14.57 -29.16
CA THR A 293 -8.44 14.98 -28.66
C THR A 293 -9.65 14.51 -29.47
N ASP A 294 -9.43 14.00 -30.69
CA ASP A 294 -10.53 13.60 -31.58
C ASP A 294 -11.28 12.36 -31.06
N GLY A 295 -12.60 12.46 -30.87
CA GLY A 295 -13.41 11.37 -30.33
C GLY A 295 -13.02 10.98 -28.90
N ALA A 296 -12.34 11.89 -28.18
CA ALA A 296 -11.92 11.64 -26.81
C ALA A 296 -13.11 11.52 -25.86
N ARG A 297 -12.84 10.88 -24.73
CA ARG A 297 -13.78 10.69 -23.64
C ARG A 297 -13.07 10.93 -22.31
N ILE A 298 -13.85 11.24 -21.29
CA ILE A 298 -13.33 11.22 -19.92
C ILE A 298 -13.94 10.03 -19.19
N PHE A 299 -13.20 9.46 -18.25
CA PHE A 299 -13.83 8.69 -17.19
C PHE A 299 -13.50 9.29 -15.84
N VAL A 300 -14.37 9.03 -14.88
CA VAL A 300 -14.10 9.28 -13.47
C VAL A 300 -14.22 7.94 -12.77
N GLU A 301 -13.25 7.65 -11.91
CA GLU A 301 -13.29 6.48 -11.07
C GLU A 301 -12.97 6.75 -9.61
N ARG A 302 -13.31 5.82 -8.72
CA ARG A 302 -12.86 5.85 -7.34
C ARG A 302 -11.50 5.19 -7.18
N ARG A 303 -10.54 5.89 -6.58
CA ARG A 303 -9.15 5.37 -6.41
C ARG A 303 -9.04 4.15 -5.50
N LEU A 304 -9.90 4.06 -4.48
CA LEU A 304 -9.83 3.01 -3.45
C LEU A 304 -11.02 2.05 -3.54
N SER A 305 -11.47 1.73 -4.76
CA SER A 305 -12.56 0.78 -4.98
C SER A 305 -12.11 -0.40 -5.84
N PHE A 306 -12.55 -1.61 -5.46
CA PHE A 306 -12.31 -2.85 -6.20
C PHE A 306 -13.58 -3.32 -6.93
N SER A 307 -14.57 -2.44 -7.13
CA SER A 307 -15.85 -2.76 -7.78
C SER A 307 -15.95 -2.14 -9.18
N ASP A 308 -16.49 -2.89 -10.14
CA ASP A 308 -16.72 -2.41 -11.51
C ASP A 308 -17.71 -1.22 -11.58
N LYS A 309 -18.52 -1.01 -10.53
CA LYS A 309 -19.45 0.14 -10.41
C LYS A 309 -18.77 1.43 -9.92
N ALA A 310 -17.45 1.42 -9.83
CA ALA A 310 -16.67 2.55 -9.34
C ALA A 310 -16.19 3.50 -10.45
N ARG A 311 -16.53 3.24 -11.72
CA ARG A 311 -16.08 4.00 -12.88
C ARG A 311 -17.25 4.30 -13.83
N ALA A 312 -17.32 5.52 -14.36
CA ALA A 312 -18.20 5.87 -15.49
C ALA A 312 -17.47 6.74 -16.51
N TYR A 313 -17.96 6.71 -17.75
CA TYR A 313 -17.41 7.43 -18.89
C TYR A 313 -18.38 8.49 -19.39
N TRP A 314 -17.85 9.61 -19.88
CA TRP A 314 -18.58 10.65 -20.61
C TRP A 314 -17.92 10.94 -21.96
N ALA A 315 -18.75 11.09 -23.00
CA ALA A 315 -18.32 11.49 -24.33
C ALA A 315 -18.18 13.01 -24.40
N LEU A 316 -17.21 13.49 -25.17
CA LEU A 316 -16.94 14.93 -25.35
C LEU A 316 -17.57 15.51 -26.63
N SER A 317 -18.22 14.66 -27.43
CA SER A 317 -18.91 14.98 -28.68
C SER A 317 -20.02 13.97 -28.96
#